data_AF-G9N490-F1
#
_entry.id   AF-G9N490-F1
#
_cell.length_a   1.000
_cell.length_b   1.000
_cell.length_c   1.000
_cell.angle_alpha   90.00
_cell.angle_beta   90.00
_cell.angle_gamma   90.00
#
_symmetry.space_group_name_H-M   'P 1'
#
loop_
_entity.id
_entity.type
_entity.pdbx_description
1 polymer ?
#
loop_
_entity_poly.entity_id
_entity_poly.type
_entity_poly.pdbx_seq_one_letter_code
_entity_poly.pdbx_strand_id
1 'polypeptide(L)'
;MFALASAGEDSKPPLTLTLPPCLSEQVLAALKADPRAVPLRDQSAYFYGVAVRMLDLFDERELSAILRRTYVVRAADVGLHARKAEESGLGGQGEEFLRGLDEWERRLFRRGHEGVKGAKEWTDNVKKS
;
A
#
# COMPACT_ATOMS: atom_id res chain seq x y z
N MET A 1 -7.77 -20.67 -12.57
CA MET A 1 -6.91 -21.85 -12.76
C MET A 1 -5.86 -21.47 -13.79
N PHE A 2 -4.59 -21.30 -13.42
CA PHE A 2 -3.54 -20.89 -14.36
C PHE A 2 -2.74 -22.12 -14.84
N ALA A 3 -2.59 -22.22 -16.16
CA ALA A 3 -1.67 -23.14 -16.82
C ALA A 3 -0.37 -22.38 -17.11
N LEU A 4 0.77 -22.88 -16.63
CA LEU A 4 2.08 -22.36 -17.00
C LEU A 4 2.29 -22.57 -18.50
N ALA A 5 2.58 -21.50 -19.24
CA ALA A 5 2.76 -21.48 -20.70
C ALA A 5 4.04 -22.15 -21.22
N SER A 6 4.50 -23.24 -20.59
CA SER A 6 5.69 -23.99 -21.06
C SER A 6 5.55 -25.50 -20.84
N ALA A 7 4.33 -26.00 -20.88
CA ALA A 7 4.05 -27.41 -20.82
C ALA A 7 3.43 -27.78 -22.17
N GLY A 8 4.09 -28.65 -22.95
CA GLY A 8 3.56 -29.15 -24.22
C GLY A 8 2.12 -29.65 -24.07
N GLU A 9 1.38 -29.75 -25.17
CA GLU A 9 -0.09 -29.85 -25.26
C GLU A 9 -0.81 -30.86 -24.33
N ASP A 10 -0.08 -31.78 -23.68
CA ASP A 10 -0.57 -32.78 -22.71
C ASP A 10 -0.14 -32.59 -21.24
N SER A 11 0.56 -31.52 -20.88
CA SER A 11 1.19 -31.39 -19.56
C SER A 11 0.35 -30.54 -18.61
N LYS A 12 -0.25 -31.20 -17.60
CA LYS A 12 -0.91 -30.53 -16.46
C LYS A 12 0.09 -29.59 -15.77
N PRO A 13 -0.33 -28.38 -15.33
CA PRO A 13 0.58 -27.48 -14.65
C PRO A 13 1.14 -28.17 -13.41
N PRO A 14 2.47 -28.10 -13.17
CA PRO A 14 3.11 -28.79 -12.05
C PRO A 14 2.64 -28.26 -10.70
N LEU A 15 2.09 -27.04 -10.68
CA LEU A 15 1.57 -26.37 -9.49
C LEU A 15 0.31 -25.59 -9.85
N THR A 16 -0.66 -25.61 -8.94
CA THR A 16 -1.82 -24.70 -8.99
C THR A 16 -1.59 -23.57 -8.01
N LEU A 17 -1.55 -22.34 -8.52
CA LEU A 17 -1.42 -21.16 -7.69
C LEU A 17 -2.80 -20.59 -7.35
N THR A 18 -2.95 -20.19 -6.09
CA THR A 18 -4.15 -19.51 -5.57
C THR A 18 -3.74 -18.17 -4.99
N LEU A 19 -4.67 -17.22 -4.98
CA LEU A 19 -4.41 -15.93 -4.35
C LEU A 19 -4.20 -16.13 -2.84
N PRO A 20 -3.21 -15.44 -2.24
CA PRO A 20 -2.98 -15.53 -0.80
C PRO A 20 -4.17 -14.92 -0.02
N PRO A 21 -4.37 -15.31 1.26
CA PRO A 21 -5.51 -14.84 2.06
C PRO A 21 -5.66 -13.31 2.16
N CYS A 22 -4.53 -12.59 2.14
CA CYS A 22 -4.52 -11.12 2.15
C CYS A 22 -5.09 -10.49 0.88
N LEU A 23 -5.22 -11.25 -0.22
CA LEU A 23 -5.87 -10.87 -1.47
C LEU A 23 -7.13 -11.70 -1.74
N SER A 24 -7.75 -12.22 -0.67
CA SER A 24 -9.04 -12.90 -0.79
C SER A 24 -10.12 -11.97 -1.35
N GLU A 25 -11.15 -12.55 -1.97
CA GLU A 25 -12.27 -11.80 -2.54
C GLU A 25 -12.93 -10.86 -1.52
N GLN A 26 -13.02 -11.26 -0.25
CA GLN A 26 -13.55 -10.43 0.82
C GLN A 26 -12.70 -9.17 1.04
N VAL A 27 -11.37 -9.30 1.07
CA VAL A 27 -10.46 -8.16 1.23
C VAL A 27 -10.52 -7.26 0.00
N LEU A 28 -10.54 -7.85 -1.21
CA LEU A 28 -10.67 -7.08 -2.45
C LEU A 28 -11.99 -6.32 -2.54
N ALA A 29 -13.10 -6.93 -2.10
CA ALA A 29 -14.40 -6.27 -2.03
C ALA A 29 -14.39 -5.09 -1.03
N ALA A 30 -13.77 -5.28 0.15
CA ALA A 30 -13.62 -4.22 1.13
C ALA A 30 -12.77 -3.05 0.59
N LEU A 31 -11.63 -3.35 -0.06
CA LEU A 31 -10.75 -2.35 -0.67
C LEU A 31 -11.45 -1.60 -1.84
N LYS A 32 -12.29 -2.31 -2.59
CA LYS A 32 -13.09 -1.72 -3.68
C LYS A 32 -14.15 -0.76 -3.15
N ALA A 33 -14.75 -1.07 -2.00
CA ALA A 33 -15.73 -0.23 -1.32
C ALA A 33 -15.08 1.01 -0.69
N ASP A 34 -14.13 0.82 0.22
CA ASP A 34 -13.33 1.90 0.79
C ASP A 34 -11.92 1.42 1.19
N PRO A 35 -10.87 1.85 0.48
CA PRO A 35 -9.50 1.46 0.81
C PRO A 35 -9.00 2.04 2.15
N ARG A 36 -9.64 3.08 2.69
CA ARG A 36 -9.22 3.73 3.95
C ARG A 36 -9.64 2.94 5.18
N ALA A 37 -10.78 2.27 5.10
CA ALA A 37 -11.34 1.47 6.19
C ALA A 37 -10.58 0.16 6.43
N VAL A 38 -9.72 -0.27 5.50
CA VAL A 38 -8.98 -1.54 5.61
C VAL A 38 -7.60 -1.32 6.23
N PRO A 39 -7.28 -1.92 7.38
CA PRO A 39 -5.93 -1.90 7.94
C PRO A 39 -5.04 -2.87 7.15
N LEU A 40 -4.30 -2.36 6.16
CA LEU A 40 -3.46 -3.18 5.27
C LEU A 40 -2.41 -3.98 6.02
N ARG A 41 -1.84 -3.41 7.09
CA ARG A 41 -0.85 -4.10 7.92
C ARG A 41 -1.39 -5.38 8.56
N ASP A 42 -2.66 -5.39 8.94
CA ASP A 42 -3.31 -6.56 9.55
C ASP A 42 -3.56 -7.66 8.51
N GLN A 43 -3.65 -7.31 7.21
CA GLN A 43 -3.71 -8.27 6.10
C GLN A 43 -2.33 -8.84 5.77
N SER A 44 -1.33 -7.95 5.64
CA SER A 44 0.08 -8.31 5.48
C SER A 44 0.95 -7.07 5.71
N ALA A 45 2.04 -7.22 6.47
CA ALA A 45 3.01 -6.14 6.64
C ALA A 45 3.55 -5.60 5.30
N TYR A 46 3.65 -6.47 4.29
CA TYR A 46 4.16 -6.13 2.95
C TYR A 46 3.08 -6.28 1.87
N PHE A 47 1.84 -5.86 2.17
CA PHE A 47 0.66 -6.01 1.30
C PHE A 47 0.94 -5.69 -0.17
N TYR A 48 1.39 -4.47 -0.51
CA TYR A 48 1.65 -4.11 -1.91
C TYR A 48 2.84 -4.88 -2.51
N GLY A 49 3.82 -5.25 -1.70
CA GLY A 49 4.95 -6.08 -2.15
C GLY A 49 4.48 -7.45 -2.63
N VAL A 50 3.62 -8.11 -1.85
CA VAL A 50 2.99 -9.38 -2.24
C VAL A 50 2.06 -9.17 -3.44
N ALA A 51 1.25 -8.12 -3.41
CA ALA A 51 0.26 -7.85 -4.46
C ALA A 51 0.89 -7.65 -5.85
N VAL A 52 2.02 -6.92 -5.94
CA VAL A 52 2.75 -6.76 -7.20
C VAL A 52 3.28 -8.11 -7.71
N ARG A 53 3.82 -8.96 -6.82
CA ARG A 53 4.26 -10.30 -7.21
C ARG A 53 3.11 -11.20 -7.65
N MET A 54 1.92 -11.02 -7.09
CA MET A 54 0.73 -11.72 -7.57
C MET A 54 0.29 -11.17 -8.93
N LEU A 55 0.36 -9.87 -9.19
CA LEU A 55 0.08 -9.32 -10.52
C LEU A 55 1.05 -9.83 -11.60
N ASP A 56 2.31 -10.14 -11.25
CA ASP A 56 3.26 -10.77 -12.17
C ASP A 56 2.82 -12.21 -12.56
N LEU A 57 2.03 -12.87 -11.71
CA LEU A 57 1.63 -14.28 -11.84
C LEU A 57 0.18 -14.46 -12.34
N PHE A 58 -0.69 -13.48 -12.08
CA PHE A 58 -2.12 -13.52 -12.40
C PHE A 58 -2.47 -12.36 -13.33
N ASP A 59 -2.99 -12.67 -14.53
CA ASP A 59 -3.52 -11.66 -15.46
C ASP A 59 -4.97 -11.28 -15.10
N GLU A 60 -5.14 -10.61 -13.96
CA GLU A 60 -6.43 -10.12 -13.47
C GLU A 60 -6.49 -8.59 -13.50
N ARG A 61 -7.06 -8.04 -14.57
CA ARG A 61 -7.16 -6.58 -14.78
C ARG A 61 -7.89 -5.86 -13.65
N GLU A 62 -8.92 -6.49 -13.09
CA GLU A 62 -9.68 -5.93 -11.97
C GLU A 62 -8.82 -5.80 -10.71
N LEU A 63 -8.03 -6.83 -10.39
CA LEU A 63 -7.11 -6.82 -9.26
C LEU A 63 -6.11 -5.65 -9.37
N SER A 64 -5.51 -5.46 -10.56
CA SER A 64 -4.61 -4.34 -10.82
C SER A 64 -5.29 -2.97 -10.62
N ALA A 65 -6.53 -2.83 -11.08
CA ALA A 65 -7.29 -1.59 -10.93
C ALA A 65 -7.60 -1.28 -9.45
N ILE A 66 -8.02 -2.30 -8.67
CA ILE A 66 -8.30 -2.16 -7.23
C ILE A 66 -7.02 -1.76 -6.48
N LEU A 67 -5.90 -2.46 -6.72
CA LEU A 67 -4.64 -2.19 -6.04
C LEU A 67 -4.11 -0.79 -6.36
N ARG A 68 -4.17 -0.37 -7.63
CA ARG A 68 -3.76 0.99 -8.04
C ARG A 68 -4.62 2.06 -7.36
N ARG A 69 -5.94 1.90 -7.37
CA ARG A 69 -6.87 2.84 -6.71
C ARG A 69 -6.60 2.92 -5.22
N THR A 70 -6.43 1.76 -4.58
CA THR A 70 -6.13 1.66 -3.14
C THR A 70 -4.88 2.44 -2.78
N TYR A 71 -3.78 2.21 -3.50
CA TYR A 71 -2.52 2.90 -3.26
C TYR A 71 -2.61 4.41 -3.44
N VAL A 72 -3.23 4.88 -4.54
CA VAL A 72 -3.35 6.32 -4.82
C VAL A 72 -4.19 7.04 -3.77
N VAL A 73 -5.34 6.47 -3.38
CA VAL A 73 -6.23 7.07 -2.38
C VAL A 73 -5.52 7.17 -1.03
N ARG A 74 -4.89 6.09 -0.58
CA ARG A 74 -4.22 6.04 0.72
C ARG A 74 -2.93 6.86 0.75
N ALA A 75 -2.20 6.94 -0.37
CA ALA A 75 -1.00 7.77 -0.48
C ALA A 75 -1.30 9.26 -0.26
N ALA A 76 -2.46 9.75 -0.70
CA ALA A 76 -2.90 11.11 -0.42
C ALA A 76 -3.07 11.36 1.10
N ASP A 77 -3.67 10.41 1.81
CA ASP A 77 -3.84 10.49 3.26
C ASP A 77 -2.49 10.40 3.98
N VAL A 78 -1.61 9.50 3.55
CA VAL A 78 -0.23 9.41 4.06
C VAL A 78 0.49 10.75 3.92
N GLY A 79 0.37 11.42 2.77
CA GLY A 79 0.96 12.74 2.55
C GLY A 79 0.37 13.82 3.46
N LEU A 80 -0.94 13.79 3.71
CA LEU A 80 -1.61 14.70 4.63
C LEU A 80 -1.13 14.50 6.08
N HIS A 81 -1.03 13.24 6.53
CA HIS A 81 -0.52 12.91 7.86
C HIS A 81 0.96 13.24 8.03
N ALA A 82 1.78 13.04 7.00
CA ALA A 82 3.21 13.38 7.02
C ALA A 82 3.46 14.88 7.26
N ARG A 83 2.59 15.74 6.70
CA ARG A 83 2.62 17.20 6.93
C ARG A 83 2.18 17.57 8.36
N LYS A 84 1.08 16.98 8.83
CA LYS A 84 0.47 17.30 10.13
C LYS A 84 1.24 16.74 11.34
N ALA A 85 2.07 15.72 11.15
CA ALA A 85 2.84 15.09 12.22
C ALA A 85 3.72 16.08 13.01
N GLU A 86 4.08 17.21 12.41
CA GLU A 86 4.88 18.26 13.06
C GLU A 86 4.04 19.26 13.88
N GLU A 87 2.79 19.52 13.49
CA GLU A 87 1.96 20.59 14.08
C GLU A 87 1.17 20.15 15.31
N SER A 88 0.79 18.87 15.43
CA SER A 88 -0.19 18.44 16.44
C SER A 88 0.27 17.32 17.36
N GLY A 89 1.49 16.80 17.16
CA GLY A 89 1.87 15.50 17.71
C GLY A 89 0.99 14.38 17.12
N LEU A 90 1.51 13.17 17.07
CA LEU A 90 0.70 12.01 16.68
C LEU A 90 -0.25 11.68 17.84
N GLY A 91 -1.38 12.38 17.95
CA GLY A 91 -2.46 11.97 18.86
C GLY A 91 -2.98 10.57 18.51
N GLY A 92 -3.85 9.97 19.34
CA GLY A 92 -4.25 8.57 19.21
C GLY A 92 -4.76 8.14 17.82
N GLN A 93 -5.44 9.03 17.08
CA GLN A 93 -5.88 8.77 15.69
C GLN A 93 -4.71 8.66 14.69
N GLY A 94 -3.63 9.41 14.92
CA GLY A 94 -2.41 9.33 14.11
C GLY A 94 -1.63 8.04 14.36
N GLU A 95 -1.58 7.58 15.61
CA GLU A 95 -0.93 6.30 15.96
C GLU A 95 -1.68 5.11 15.35
N GLU A 96 -3.01 5.11 15.41
CA GLU A 96 -3.83 4.05 14.79
C GLU A 96 -3.65 4.03 13.26
N PHE A 97 -3.63 5.21 12.63
CA PHE A 97 -3.32 5.34 11.20
C PHE A 97 -1.96 4.72 10.86
N LEU A 98 -0.89 5.10 11.59
CA LEU A 98 0.46 4.56 11.38
C LEU A 98 0.55 3.05 11.65
N ARG A 99 -0.23 2.54 12.62
CA ARG A 99 -0.32 1.11 12.89
C ARG A 99 -0.92 0.36 11.70
N GLY A 100 -1.90 0.93 11.01
CA GLY A 100 -2.57 0.31 9.85
C GLY A 100 -1.77 0.33 8.54
N LEU A 101 -0.69 1.13 8.45
CA LEU A 101 0.12 1.25 7.23
C LEU A 101 0.98 0.03 6.94
N ASP A 102 0.99 -0.39 5.68
CA ASP A 102 1.95 -1.35 5.17
C ASP A 102 3.37 -0.74 5.06
N GLU A 103 4.38 -1.57 4.78
CA GLU A 103 5.77 -1.10 4.70
C GLU A 103 6.06 -0.13 3.55
N TRP A 104 5.33 -0.19 2.43
CA TRP A 104 5.45 0.81 1.36
C TRP A 104 4.91 2.16 1.82
N GLU A 105 3.72 2.18 2.41
CA GLU A 105 3.10 3.38 2.98
C GLU A 105 3.94 3.98 4.12
N ARG A 106 4.54 3.17 4.98
CA ARG A 106 5.45 3.64 6.04
C ARG A 106 6.71 4.29 5.49
N ARG A 107 7.28 3.76 4.41
CA ARG A 107 8.43 4.39 3.73
C ARG A 107 8.02 5.72 3.10
N LEU A 108 6.84 5.76 2.48
CA LEU A 108 6.29 7.00 1.91
C LEU A 108 6.06 8.06 3.00
N PHE A 109 5.47 7.67 4.13
CA PHE A 109 5.25 8.55 5.28
C PHE A 109 6.56 9.16 5.77
N ARG A 110 7.59 8.33 6.03
CA ARG A 110 8.90 8.79 6.53
C ARG A 110 9.54 9.79 5.57
N ARG A 111 9.60 9.46 4.28
CA ARG A 111 10.16 10.36 3.26
C ARG A 111 9.37 11.66 3.13
N GLY A 112 8.04 11.58 3.16
CA GLY A 112 7.17 12.76 3.14
C GLY A 112 7.40 13.65 4.35
N HIS A 113 7.51 13.06 5.54
CA HIS A 113 7.71 13.77 6.79
C HIS A 113 9.09 14.46 6.84
N GLU A 114 10.15 13.73 6.48
CA GLU A 114 11.50 14.28 6.35
C GLU A 114 11.55 15.43 5.34
N GLY A 115 10.86 15.29 4.19
CA GLY A 115 10.78 16.35 3.18
C GLY A 115 10.08 17.62 3.67
N VAL A 116 8.98 17.48 4.41
CA VAL A 116 8.27 18.63 5.00
C VAL A 116 9.12 19.33 6.06
N LYS A 117 9.75 18.54 6.94
CA LYS A 117 10.65 19.07 7.97
C LYS A 117 11.83 19.83 7.35
N GLY A 118 12.51 19.23 6.37
CA GLY A 118 13.63 19.88 5.70
C GLY A 118 13.24 21.17 4.97
N ALA A 119 12.06 21.21 4.34
CA ALA A 119 11.56 22.41 3.69
C ALA A 119 11.27 23.54 4.69
N LYS A 120 10.73 23.21 5.88
CA LYS A 120 10.49 24.18 6.95
C LYS A 120 11.80 24.74 7.51
N GLU A 121 12.73 23.86 7.86
CA GLU A 121 14.06 24.24 8.36
C GLU A 121 14.81 25.16 7.37
N TRP A 122 14.76 24.82 6.08
CA TRP A 122 15.31 25.67 5.03
C TRP A 122 14.65 27.05 4.99
N THR A 123 13.31 27.09 5.02
CA THR A 123 12.55 28.35 5.01
C THR A 123 12.88 29.24 6.22
N ASP A 124 13.04 28.64 7.40
CA ASP A 124 13.37 29.37 8.62
C ASP A 124 14.81 29.89 8.62
N ASN A 125 15.75 29.15 8.03
CA ASN A 125 17.13 29.62 7.85
C ASN A 125 17.23 30.78 6.86
N VAL A 126 16.46 30.74 5.76
CA VAL A 126 16.39 31.84 4.79
C VAL A 126 15.84 33.11 5.44
N LYS A 127 14.83 33.01 6.31
CA LYS A 127 14.28 34.18 7.03
C LYS A 127 15.23 34.80 8.06
N LYS A 128 16.24 34.06 8.52
CA LYS A 128 17.22 34.51 9.51
C LYS A 128 18.49 35.12 8.88
N SER A 129 18.67 34.96 7.56
CA SER A 129 19.79 35.53 6.79
C SER A 129 19.42 36.90 6.25
#